data_AF-A0A2M6KAE0-F1
#
_entry.id   AF-A0A2M6KAE0-F1
#
_cell.length_a   1.000
_cell.length_b   1.000
_cell.length_c   1.000
_cell.angle_alpha   90.00
_cell.angle_beta   90.00
_cell.angle_gamma   90.00
#
_symmetry.space_group_name_H-M   'P 1'
#
loop_
_entity.id
_entity.type
_entity.pdbx_description
1 polymer ?
#
loop_
_entity_poly.entity_id
_entity_poly.type
_entity_poly.pdbx_seq_one_letter_code
_entity_poly.pdbx_strand_id
1 'polypeptide(L)'
;MEKNSKIKFASLFKKYRLKSEIESLSKFGHFLAEEGLIYESSIFSRWQKGQRIPIRRIVLIIILKIFVKNGGISSINEANQFLESADQGYLTHKEISEIHKIQNSKFQI
;
A
#
# COMPACT_ATOMS: atom_id res chain seq x y z
N MET A 1 -17.50 -4.53 -14.11
CA MET A 1 -16.02 -4.51 -14.06
C MET A 1 -15.47 -4.22 -12.66
N GLU A 2 -16.12 -3.39 -11.84
CA GLU A 2 -15.66 -2.96 -10.50
C GLU A 2 -15.43 -4.08 -9.44
N LYS A 3 -16.14 -5.20 -9.53
CA LYS A 3 -15.96 -6.33 -8.58
C LYS A 3 -14.57 -6.95 -8.67
N ASN A 4 -13.95 -6.91 -9.85
CA ASN A 4 -12.68 -7.57 -10.10
C ASN A 4 -11.48 -6.79 -9.52
N SER A 5 -11.49 -5.45 -9.63
CA SER A 5 -10.45 -4.61 -9.04
C SER A 5 -10.45 -4.67 -7.51
N LYS A 6 -11.64 -4.70 -6.88
CA LYS A 6 -11.76 -4.88 -5.42
C LYS A 6 -11.13 -6.17 -4.90
N ILE A 7 -11.33 -7.28 -5.60
CA ILE A 7 -10.74 -8.58 -5.22
C ILE A 7 -9.24 -8.58 -5.46
N LYS A 8 -8.77 -8.04 -6.60
CA LYS A 8 -7.34 -7.93 -6.92
C LYS A 8 -6.61 -7.06 -5.89
N PHE A 9 -7.17 -5.90 -5.55
CA PHE A 9 -6.65 -5.01 -4.52
C PHE A 9 -6.58 -5.70 -3.17
N ALA A 10 -7.66 -6.34 -2.72
CA ALA A 10 -7.70 -7.04 -1.44
C ALA A 10 -6.62 -8.12 -1.34
N SER A 11 -6.42 -8.88 -2.43
CA SER A 11 -5.38 -9.91 -2.53
C SER A 11 -3.98 -9.31 -2.42
N LEU A 12 -3.67 -8.26 -3.20
CA LEU A 12 -2.37 -7.61 -3.17
C LEU A 12 -2.12 -6.87 -1.85
N PHE A 13 -3.13 -6.23 -1.29
CA PHE A 13 -3.07 -5.58 0.01
C PHE A 13 -2.69 -6.60 1.10
N LYS A 14 -3.37 -7.74 1.16
CA LYS A 14 -3.04 -8.81 2.12
C LYS A 14 -1.63 -9.35 1.88
N LYS A 15 -1.28 -9.66 0.62
CA LYS A 15 0.04 -10.16 0.22
C LYS A 15 1.16 -9.23 0.70
N TYR A 16 1.09 -7.95 0.35
CA TYR A 16 2.15 -7.00 0.64
C TYR A 16 2.18 -6.58 2.11
N ARG A 17 1.03 -6.53 2.80
CA ARG A 17 0.97 -6.34 4.25
C ARG A 17 1.73 -7.46 4.98
N LEU A 18 1.49 -8.72 4.62
CA LEU A 18 2.17 -9.86 5.23
C LEU A 18 3.66 -9.94 4.85
N LYS A 19 4.01 -9.69 3.58
CA LYS A 19 5.42 -9.58 3.16
C LYS A 19 6.18 -8.45 3.87
N SER A 20 5.46 -7.43 4.34
CA SER A 20 6.01 -6.31 5.11
C SER A 20 6.10 -6.61 6.62
N GLU A 21 5.89 -7.85 7.05
CA GLU A 21 5.87 -8.24 8.48
C GLU A 21 4.82 -7.48 9.32
N ILE A 22 3.76 -7.00 8.65
CA ILE A 22 2.64 -6.32 9.29
C ILE A 22 1.57 -7.36 9.56
N GLU A 23 1.68 -8.09 10.68
CA GLU A 23 0.86 -9.29 10.93
C GLU A 23 -0.62 -8.98 11.18
N SER A 24 -0.93 -7.83 11.77
CA SER A 24 -2.30 -7.42 12.12
C SER A 24 -2.76 -6.15 11.40
N LEU A 25 -4.07 -6.00 11.26
CA LEU A 25 -4.67 -4.76 10.73
C LEU A 25 -4.51 -3.59 11.70
N SER A 26 -4.41 -3.86 13.01
CA SER A 26 -4.10 -2.84 14.01
C SER A 26 -2.68 -2.30 13.83
N LYS A 27 -1.69 -3.18 13.65
CA LYS A 27 -0.29 -2.79 13.35
C LYS A 27 -0.21 -1.96 12.06
N PHE A 28 -0.96 -2.36 11.04
CA PHE A 28 -1.08 -1.57 9.81
C PHE A 28 -1.68 -0.18 10.07
N GLY A 29 -2.73 -0.09 10.89
CA GLY A 29 -3.34 1.19 11.29
C GLY A 29 -2.38 2.10 12.03
N HIS A 30 -1.51 1.55 12.89
CA HIS A 30 -0.46 2.31 13.56
C HIS A 30 0.53 2.92 12.57
N PHE A 31 1.03 2.15 11.59
CA PHE A 31 1.89 2.69 10.53
C PHE A 31 1.21 3.78 9.70
N LEU A 32 -0.09 3.65 9.42
CA LEU A 32 -0.83 4.69 8.71
C LEU A 32 -0.94 5.99 9.52
N ALA A 33 -1.14 5.85 10.83
CA ALA A 33 -1.24 6.99 11.75
C ALA A 33 0.10 7.72 11.88
N GLU A 34 1.24 7.00 11.87
CA GLU A 34 2.58 7.60 11.82
C GLU A 34 2.81 8.45 10.57
N GLU A 35 2.18 8.07 9.45
CA GLU A 35 2.18 8.83 8.19
C GLU A 35 1.08 9.91 8.14
N GLY A 36 0.41 10.19 9.27
CA GLY A 36 -0.58 11.25 9.42
C GLY A 36 -2.01 10.89 8.96
N LEU A 37 -2.29 9.62 8.67
CA LEU A 37 -3.60 9.15 8.23
C LEU A 37 -4.27 8.27 9.29
N ILE A 38 -5.22 8.85 10.02
CA ILE A 38 -6.01 8.14 11.03
C ILE A 38 -7.31 7.63 10.39
N TYR A 39 -7.56 6.35 10.56
CA TYR A 39 -8.77 5.68 10.09
C TYR A 39 -9.34 4.77 11.18
N GLU A 40 -10.65 4.57 11.15
CA GLU A 40 -11.29 3.52 11.95
C GLU A 40 -10.79 2.13 11.53
N SER A 41 -10.51 1.25 12.50
CA SER A 41 -10.05 -0.12 12.26
C SER A 41 -10.95 -0.92 11.31
N SER A 42 -12.24 -0.58 11.27
CA SER A 42 -13.24 -1.20 10.38
C SER A 42 -12.88 -1.02 8.89
N ILE A 43 -12.20 0.07 8.51
CA ILE A 43 -11.85 0.33 7.12
C ILE A 43 -10.81 -0.66 6.60
N PHE A 44 -9.82 -1.02 7.43
CA PHE A 44 -8.76 -1.94 7.03
C PHE A 44 -9.30 -3.34 6.77
N SER A 45 -10.32 -3.75 7.55
CA SER A 45 -11.05 -5.01 7.33
C SER A 45 -11.80 -4.97 5.99
N ARG A 46 -12.45 -3.83 5.68
CA ARG A 46 -13.17 -3.65 4.41
C ARG A 46 -12.22 -3.66 3.20
N TRP A 47 -11.02 -3.10 3.33
CA TRP A 47 -9.96 -3.19 2.31
C TRP A 47 -9.47 -4.62 2.12
N GLN A 48 -9.12 -5.33 3.19
CA GLN A 48 -8.65 -6.71 3.12
C GLN A 48 -9.71 -7.69 2.58
N LYS A 49 -11.00 -7.37 2.76
CA LYS A 49 -12.12 -8.18 2.25
C LYS A 49 -12.57 -7.79 0.84
N GLY A 50 -11.98 -6.77 0.22
CA GLY A 50 -12.43 -6.27 -1.09
C GLY A 50 -13.83 -5.66 -1.06
N GLN A 51 -14.27 -5.17 0.10
CA GLN A 51 -15.54 -4.46 0.23
C GLN A 51 -15.39 -2.98 -0.13
N ARG A 52 -14.19 -2.41 0.08
CA ARG A 52 -13.82 -1.03 -0.28
C ARG A 52 -12.39 -1.00 -0.81
N ILE A 53 -12.09 0.02 -1.61
CA ILE A 53 -10.73 0.41 -2.02
C ILE A 53 -10.54 1.87 -1.57
N PRO A 54 -9.34 2.30 -1.17
CA PRO A 54 -9.07 3.72 -0.98
C PRO A 54 -9.32 4.51 -2.28
N ILE A 55 -10.16 5.56 -2.20
CA ILE A 55 -10.51 6.38 -3.38
C ILE A 55 -9.41 7.37 -3.71
N ARG A 56 -8.75 7.92 -2.67
CA ARG A 56 -7.75 8.97 -2.85
C ARG A 56 -6.39 8.35 -3.16
N ARG A 57 -5.78 8.72 -4.29
CA ARG A 57 -4.43 8.27 -4.70
C ARG A 57 -3.40 8.45 -3.58
N ILE A 58 -3.44 9.56 -2.84
CA ILE A 58 -2.51 9.82 -1.74
C ILE A 58 -2.51 8.72 -0.68
N VAL A 59 -3.68 8.14 -0.38
CA VAL A 59 -3.79 7.03 0.58
C VAL A 59 -3.08 5.80 0.03
N LEU A 60 -3.29 5.48 -1.25
CA LEU A 60 -2.60 4.36 -1.91
C LEU A 60 -1.09 4.55 -1.97
N ILE A 61 -0.62 5.78 -2.21
CA ILE A 61 0.81 6.11 -2.18
C ILE A 61 1.38 5.94 -0.78
N ILE A 62 0.67 6.35 0.28
CA ILE A 62 1.14 6.13 1.66
C ILE A 62 1.19 4.65 2.01
N ILE A 63 0.16 3.87 1.64
CA ILE A 63 0.15 2.41 1.82
C ILE A 63 1.34 1.77 1.10
N LEU A 64 1.59 2.18 -0.14
CA LEU A 64 2.72 1.73 -0.93
C LEU A 64 4.04 2.06 -0.24
N LYS A 65 4.22 3.29 0.25
CA LYS A 65 5.43 3.72 0.99
C LYS A 65 5.64 2.88 2.24
N ILE A 66 4.58 2.57 2.99
CA ILE A 66 4.66 1.66 4.15
C ILE A 66 5.16 0.28 3.70
N PHE A 67 4.63 -0.28 2.62
CA PHE A 67 5.07 -1.59 2.13
C PHE A 67 6.51 -1.59 1.59
N VAL A 68 6.94 -0.53 0.91
CA VAL A 68 8.33 -0.38 0.45
C VAL A 68 9.28 -0.23 1.65
N LYS A 69 8.94 0.66 2.61
CA LYS A 69 9.72 0.91 3.83
C LYS A 69 9.92 -0.38 4.62
N ASN A 70 8.90 -1.25 4.67
CA ASN A 70 8.97 -2.53 5.37
C ASN A 70 9.41 -3.71 4.47
N GLY A 71 9.84 -3.45 3.23
CA GLY A 71 10.41 -4.48 2.34
C GLY A 71 9.40 -5.43 1.68
N GLY A 72 8.09 -5.21 1.85
CA GLY A 72 7.07 -6.04 1.21
C GLY A 72 6.94 -5.81 -0.30
N ILE A 73 7.25 -4.60 -0.77
CA ILE A 73 7.36 -4.25 -2.20
C ILE A 73 8.80 -3.85 -2.49
N SER A 74 9.45 -4.53 -3.43
CA SER A 74 10.88 -4.31 -3.74
C SER A 74 11.12 -3.79 -5.16
N SER A 75 10.10 -3.74 -6.02
CA SER A 75 10.23 -3.29 -7.41
C SER A 75 9.13 -2.32 -7.83
N ILE A 76 9.44 -1.47 -8.82
CA ILE A 76 8.47 -0.57 -9.46
C ILE A 76 7.33 -1.35 -10.12
N ASN A 77 7.61 -2.54 -10.67
CA ASN A 77 6.57 -3.38 -11.27
C ASN A 77 5.54 -3.84 -10.22
N GLU A 78 5.98 -4.32 -9.05
CA GLU A 78 5.07 -4.66 -7.95
C GLU A 78 4.27 -3.46 -7.45
N ALA A 79 4.91 -2.29 -7.36
CA ALA A 79 4.24 -1.06 -6.97
C ALA A 79 3.16 -0.63 -7.98
N ASN A 80 3.47 -0.74 -9.27
CA ASN A 80 2.53 -0.49 -10.36
C ASN A 80 1.36 -1.47 -10.35
N GLN A 81 1.61 -2.76 -10.13
CA GLN A 81 0.55 -3.77 -9.98
C GLN A 81 -0.38 -3.45 -8.81
N PHE A 82 0.17 -2.94 -7.69
CA PHE A 82 -0.62 -2.52 -6.54
C PHE A 82 -1.54 -1.33 -6.88
N LEU A 83 -1.03 -0.27 -7.50
CA LEU A 83 -1.84 0.90 -7.87
C LEU A 83 -2.88 0.57 -8.97
N GLU A 84 -2.49 -0.23 -9.96
CA GLU A 84 -3.39 -0.68 -11.02
C GLU A 84 -4.53 -1.53 -10.43
N SER A 85 -4.28 -2.33 -9.39
CA SER A 85 -5.35 -3.09 -8.73
C SER A 85 -6.43 -2.23 -8.07
N ALA A 86 -6.11 -0.95 -7.80
CA ALA A 86 -7.03 0.06 -7.30
C ALA A 86 -7.55 1.01 -8.40
N ASP A 87 -7.37 0.64 -9.67
CA ASP A 87 -7.74 1.44 -10.84
C ASP A 87 -7.11 2.85 -10.86
N GLN A 88 -5.91 3.00 -10.27
CA GLN A 88 -5.16 4.27 -10.23
C GLN A 88 -4.01 4.35 -11.23
N GLY A 89 -3.91 3.40 -12.16
CA GLY A 89 -2.82 3.34 -13.14
C GLY A 89 -1.45 3.15 -12.48
N TYR A 90 -0.42 3.75 -13.07
CA TYR A 90 0.98 3.55 -12.68
C TYR A 90 1.58 4.73 -11.91
N LEU A 91 2.75 4.50 -11.33
CA LEU A 91 3.55 5.54 -10.71
C LEU A 91 4.03 6.55 -11.75
N THR A 92 4.02 7.82 -11.37
CA THR A 92 4.67 8.92 -12.08
C THR A 92 6.17 8.93 -11.79
N HIS A 93 6.95 9.61 -12.63
CA HIS A 93 8.39 9.82 -12.40
C HIS A 93 8.70 10.44 -11.03
N LYS A 94 7.86 11.37 -10.57
CA LYS A 94 8.00 11.99 -9.25
C LYS A 94 7.83 10.94 -8.14
N GLU A 95 6.80 10.12 -8.21
CA GLU A 95 6.53 9.08 -7.21
C GLU A 95 7.61 7.98 -7.21
N ILE A 96 8.14 7.61 -8.39
CA ILE A 96 9.28 6.68 -8.51
C ILE A 96 10.50 7.26 -7.78
N SER A 97 10.81 8.54 -7.99
CA SER A 97 11.92 9.21 -7.30
C SER A 97 11.74 9.19 -5.78
N GLU A 98 10.53 9.43 -5.28
CA GLU A 98 10.23 9.35 -3.85
C GLU A 98 10.41 7.93 -3.29
N ILE A 99 9.98 6.90 -4.03
CA ILE A 99 10.13 5.49 -3.63
C ILE A 99 11.60 5.09 -3.56
N HIS A 100 12.42 5.46 -4.55
CA HIS A 100 13.85 5.16 -4.53
C HIS A 100 14.58 5.79 -3.33
N LYS A 101 14.18 7.00 -2.92
CA LYS A 101 14.74 7.64 -1.72
C LYS A 101 14.49 6.79 -0.46
N ILE A 102 13.30 6.22 -0.32
CA ILE A 102 12.94 5.36 0.81
C ILE A 102 13.80 4.09 0.80
N GLN A 103 13.99 3.47 -0.36
CA GLN A 103 14.82 2.26 -0.48
C GLN A 103 16.28 2.55 -0.13
N ASN A 104 16.84 3.65 -0.63
CA ASN A 104 18.22 4.04 -0.37
C ASN A 104 18.46 4.42 1.11
N SER A 105 17.48 5.03 1.78
CA SER A 105 17.57 5.35 3.21
C SER A 105 17.67 4.11 4.11
N LYS A 106 17.27 2.93 3.60
CA LYS A 106 17.37 1.66 4.33
C LYS A 106 18.79 1.06 4.35
N PHE A 107 19.72 1.61 3.55
CA PHE A 107 21.12 1.15 3.43
C PHE A 107 22.13 2.11 4.08
N GLN A 108 21.68 3.14 4.80
CA GLN A 108 22.54 4.05 5.56
C GLN A 108 22.41 3.74 7.06
N ILE A 109 23.05 2.65 7.52
CA ILE A 109 23.34 2.36 8.94
C ILE A 109 24.76 1.82 9.01
#